data_AF-A0A2W6DSQ7-F1
#
_entry.id   AF-A0A2W6DSQ7-F1
#
_cell.length_a   1.000
_cell.length_b   1.000
_cell.length_c   1.000
_cell.angle_alpha   90.00
_cell.angle_beta   90.00
_cell.angle_gamma   90.00
#
_symmetry.space_group_name_H-M   'P 1'
#
loop_
_entity.id
_entity.type
_entity.pdbx_description
1 polymer ?
#
loop_
_entity_poly.entity_id
_entity_poly.type
_entity_poly.pdbx_seq_one_letter_code
_entity_poly.pdbx_strand_id
1 'polypeptide(L)'
;MLATPRAHPLAGRKSITVAQLREEPIITLTRGSGLRTVLDDACRSAGFAPRITAETSELASLVELTTAGLGVAVLPRSALGQADLAILQITRPRLHRRTALAWNQATTTPAGRAFLTLAAKHFSTAR
;
A
#
# COMPACT_ATOMS: atom_id res chain seq x y z
N MET A 1 -2.36 -2.20 -4.10
CA MET A 1 -3.67 -2.79 -4.49
C MET A 1 -4.75 -1.86 -4.00
N LEU A 2 -5.93 -1.88 -4.60
CA LEU A 2 -7.11 -1.21 -4.05
C LEU A 2 -7.99 -2.29 -3.39
N ALA A 3 -8.47 -2.03 -2.19
CA ALA A 3 -9.43 -2.84 -1.49
C ALA A 3 -10.72 -2.07 -1.32
N THR A 4 -11.85 -2.74 -1.54
CA THR A 4 -13.19 -2.15 -1.41
C THR A 4 -14.11 -3.12 -0.66
N PRO A 5 -15.20 -2.63 -0.04
CA PRO A 5 -16.30 -3.50 0.33
C PRO A 5 -16.77 -4.34 -0.86
N ARG A 6 -17.29 -5.55 -0.63
CA ARG A 6 -17.84 -6.40 -1.70
C ARG A 6 -19.04 -5.81 -2.42
N ALA A 7 -19.83 -4.98 -1.72
CA ALA A 7 -20.97 -4.27 -2.30
C ALA A 7 -20.56 -3.02 -3.10
N HIS A 8 -19.29 -2.64 -3.11
CA HIS A 8 -18.83 -1.46 -3.83
C HIS A 8 -18.97 -1.65 -5.35
N PRO A 9 -19.35 -0.62 -6.14
CA PRO A 9 -19.49 -0.73 -7.60
C PRO A 9 -18.25 -1.25 -8.32
N LEU A 10 -17.06 -0.97 -7.76
CA LEU A 10 -15.79 -1.45 -8.30
C LEU A 10 -15.47 -2.92 -7.97
N ALA A 11 -16.17 -3.55 -7.01
CA ALA A 11 -15.83 -4.87 -6.47
C ALA A 11 -15.78 -5.99 -7.54
N GLY A 12 -16.55 -5.86 -8.62
CA GLY A 12 -16.55 -6.81 -9.74
C GLY A 12 -15.39 -6.64 -10.74
N ARG A 13 -14.59 -5.57 -10.62
CA ARG A 13 -13.49 -5.31 -11.55
C ARG A 13 -12.22 -6.02 -11.09
N LYS A 14 -11.36 -6.41 -12.04
CA LYS A 14 -10.03 -6.96 -11.72
C LYS A 14 -8.98 -5.87 -11.47
N SER A 15 -9.20 -4.69 -12.03
CA SER A 15 -8.23 -3.59 -11.96
C SER A 15 -8.86 -2.21 -12.13
N ILE A 16 -8.09 -1.19 -11.75
CA ILE A 16 -8.42 0.23 -11.82
C ILE A 16 -7.15 1.04 -12.19
N THR A 17 -7.31 2.20 -12.81
CA THR A 17 -6.20 3.16 -12.98
C THR A 17 -6.14 4.13 -11.80
N VAL A 18 -5.01 4.82 -11.64
CA VAL A 18 -4.88 5.87 -10.60
C VAL A 18 -5.86 7.01 -10.86
N ALA A 19 -6.06 7.40 -12.12
CA ALA A 19 -6.99 8.49 -12.46
C ALA A 19 -8.42 8.25 -11.97
N GLN A 20 -8.88 6.99 -11.95
CA GLN A 20 -10.21 6.64 -11.45
C GLN A 20 -10.32 6.77 -9.92
N LEU A 21 -9.20 6.80 -9.18
CA LEU A 21 -9.21 7.05 -7.73
C LEU A 21 -9.62 8.50 -7.38
N ARG A 22 -9.66 9.41 -8.37
CA ARG A 22 -10.11 10.79 -8.18
C ARG A 22 -11.51 10.90 -7.59
N GLU A 23 -12.40 9.99 -7.98
CA GLU A 23 -13.81 9.99 -7.57
C GLU A 23 -14.07 9.19 -6.28
N GLU A 24 -13.06 8.48 -5.78
CA GLU A 24 -13.22 7.53 -4.69
C GLU A 24 -12.97 8.18 -3.32
N PRO A 25 -13.74 7.84 -2.27
CA PRO A 25 -13.42 8.21 -0.89
C PRO A 25 -12.32 7.29 -0.35
N ILE A 26 -11.09 7.79 -0.24
CA ILE A 26 -9.92 6.98 0.10
C ILE A 26 -9.64 7.02 1.60
N ILE A 27 -9.50 5.84 2.19
CA ILE A 27 -8.89 5.65 3.50
C ILE A 27 -7.44 5.23 3.25
N THR A 28 -6.50 5.81 3.98
CA THR A 28 -5.07 5.52 3.79
C THR A 28 -4.29 5.61 5.09
N LEU A 29 -2.98 5.33 5.01
CA LEU A 29 -2.09 5.53 6.13
C LEU A 29 -1.75 7.02 6.32
N THR A 30 -1.42 7.39 7.55
CA THR A 30 -0.99 8.77 7.87
C THR A 30 0.22 9.20 7.04
N ARG A 31 0.36 10.52 6.89
CA ARG A 31 1.54 11.14 6.27
C ARG A 31 2.83 10.68 6.94
N GLY A 32 3.90 10.58 6.16
CA GLY A 32 5.19 10.02 6.59
C GLY A 32 5.30 8.50 6.38
N SER A 33 4.18 7.80 6.17
CA SER A 33 4.24 6.41 5.71
C SER A 33 4.64 6.33 4.24
N GLY A 34 5.48 5.36 3.89
CA GLY A 34 5.88 5.15 2.50
C GLY A 34 4.73 4.79 1.56
N LEU A 35 3.62 4.25 2.09
CA LEU A 35 2.41 3.99 1.31
C LEU A 35 1.70 5.29 0.93
N ARG A 36 1.55 6.21 1.90
CA ARG A 36 0.95 7.52 1.66
C ARG A 36 1.75 8.32 0.64
N THR A 37 3.08 8.34 0.76
CA THR A 37 3.95 9.02 -0.22
C THR A 37 3.73 8.50 -1.64
N VAL A 38 3.72 7.17 -1.83
CA VAL A 38 3.52 6.57 -3.16
C VAL A 38 2.14 6.89 -3.74
N LEU A 39 1.10 6.90 -2.90
CA LEU A 39 -0.25 7.27 -3.32
C LEU A 39 -0.31 8.74 -3.76
N ASP A 40 0.15 9.66 -2.90
CA ASP A 40 0.13 11.09 -3.15
C ASP A 40 0.92 11.43 -4.42
N ASP A 41 2.11 10.84 -4.60
CA ASP A 41 2.95 11.06 -5.78
C ASP A 41 2.30 10.57 -7.07
N ALA A 42 1.64 9.41 -7.03
CA ALA A 42 0.95 8.87 -8.19
C ALA A 42 -0.28 9.68 -8.57
N CYS A 43 -1.10 10.10 -7.60
CA CYS A 43 -2.24 10.99 -7.83
C CYS A 43 -1.78 12.34 -8.38
N ARG A 44 -0.74 12.92 -7.77
CA ARG A 44 -0.15 14.20 -8.20
C ARG A 44 0.38 14.12 -9.63
N SER A 45 1.07 13.04 -9.98
CA SER A 45 1.55 12.79 -11.35
C SER A 45 0.40 12.60 -12.35
N ALA A 46 -0.76 12.16 -11.88
CA ALA A 46 -2.00 12.08 -12.67
C ALA A 46 -2.85 13.37 -12.61
N GLY A 47 -2.33 14.46 -12.04
CA GLY A 47 -2.97 15.77 -12.03
C GLY A 47 -4.12 15.93 -11.03
N PHE A 48 -4.09 15.24 -9.88
CA PHE A 48 -5.03 15.47 -8.78
C PHE A 48 -4.47 15.15 -7.40
N ALA A 49 -5.14 15.64 -6.35
CA ALA A 49 -4.93 15.21 -4.99
C ALA A 49 -5.99 14.15 -4.62
N PRO A 50 -5.63 13.06 -3.91
CA PRO A 50 -6.59 12.04 -3.52
C PRO A 50 -7.62 12.60 -2.53
N ARG A 51 -8.88 12.18 -2.64
CA ARG A 51 -9.93 12.54 -1.67
C ARG A 51 -9.85 11.64 -0.44
N ILE A 52 -9.03 12.04 0.51
CA ILE A 52 -8.83 11.30 1.76
C ILE A 52 -9.99 11.58 2.73
N THR A 53 -10.74 10.53 3.11
CA THR A 53 -11.86 10.62 4.06
C THR A 53 -11.48 10.17 5.47
N ALA A 54 -10.44 9.34 5.61
CA ALA A 54 -9.89 8.93 6.89
C ALA A 54 -8.41 8.52 6.78
N GLU A 55 -7.68 8.68 7.88
CA GLU A 55 -6.27 8.30 7.99
C GLU A 55 -6.04 7.48 9.27
N THR A 56 -5.14 6.50 9.20
CA THR A 56 -4.73 5.69 10.37
C THR A 56 -3.23 5.36 10.31
N SER A 57 -2.58 5.13 11.45
CA SER A 57 -1.19 4.66 11.49
C SER A 57 -1.07 3.15 11.32
N GLU A 58 -2.17 2.41 11.40
CA GLU A 58 -2.16 0.93 11.44
C GLU A 58 -2.86 0.31 10.23
N LEU A 59 -2.19 -0.68 9.62
CA LEU A 59 -2.75 -1.40 8.47
C LEU A 59 -4.00 -2.22 8.84
N ALA A 60 -4.07 -2.75 10.07
CA ALA A 60 -5.22 -3.51 10.53
C ALA A 60 -6.48 -2.61 10.59
N SER A 61 -6.37 -1.44 11.23
CA SER A 61 -7.47 -0.47 11.27
C SER A 61 -7.88 0.01 9.87
N LEU A 62 -6.92 0.16 8.95
CA LEU A 62 -7.23 0.53 7.56
C LEU A 62 -8.16 -0.51 6.90
N VAL A 63 -7.89 -1.80 7.14
CA VAL A 63 -8.71 -2.92 6.66
C VAL A 63 -10.08 -2.94 7.33
N GLU A 64 -10.15 -2.73 8.65
CA GLU A 64 -11.41 -2.68 9.40
C GLU A 64 -12.32 -1.54 8.94
N LEU A 65 -11.78 -0.32 8.80
CA LEU A 65 -12.55 0.86 8.36
C LEU A 65 -13.06 0.68 6.92
N THR A 66 -12.27 0.03 6.05
CA THR A 66 -12.71 -0.33 4.70
C THR A 66 -13.83 -1.36 4.74
N THR A 67 -13.72 -2.37 5.61
CA THR A 67 -14.74 -3.42 5.78
C THR A 67 -16.04 -2.83 6.30
N ALA A 68 -15.98 -1.83 7.19
CA ALA A 68 -17.12 -1.07 7.69
C ALA A 68 -17.73 -0.10 6.64
N GLY A 69 -17.14 0.02 5.45
CA GLY A 69 -17.71 0.79 4.35
C GLY A 69 -17.44 2.30 4.39
N LEU A 70 -16.47 2.77 5.18
CA LEU A 70 -16.14 4.21 5.25
C LEU A 70 -15.40 4.73 4.01
N GLY A 71 -15.01 3.83 3.10
CA GLY A 71 -14.33 4.16 1.86
C GLY A 71 -13.57 2.98 1.29
N VAL A 72 -12.73 3.26 0.28
CA VAL A 72 -11.82 2.30 -0.33
C VAL A 72 -10.41 2.51 0.22
N ALA A 73 -9.59 1.47 0.27
CA ALA A 73 -8.24 1.58 0.80
C ALA A 73 -7.16 1.13 -0.18
N VAL A 74 -6.07 1.87 -0.21
CA VAL A 74 -4.86 1.48 -0.95
C VAL A 74 -3.97 0.71 0.00
N LEU A 75 -3.70 -0.57 -0.31
CA LEU A 75 -2.94 -1.49 0.55
C LEU A 75 -1.70 -2.06 -0.16
N PRO A 76 -0.62 -2.40 0.58
CA PRO A 76 0.42 -3.28 0.06
C PRO A 76 -0.11 -4.71 -0.14
N ARG A 77 0.53 -5.48 -1.03
CA ARG A 77 0.15 -6.88 -1.29
C ARG A 77 0.23 -7.79 -0.05
N SER A 78 1.12 -7.47 0.89
CA SER A 78 1.28 -8.23 2.13
C SER A 78 0.08 -8.15 3.07
N ALA A 79 -0.81 -7.17 2.90
CA ALA A 79 -1.99 -6.96 3.75
C ALA A 79 -3.29 -7.58 3.18
N LEU A 80 -3.22 -8.28 2.04
CA LEU A 80 -4.42 -8.76 1.32
C LEU A 80 -5.17 -9.90 2.02
N GLY A 81 -4.54 -10.61 2.95
CA GLY A 81 -5.14 -11.77 3.61
C GLY A 81 -6.10 -11.46 4.77
N GLN A 82 -6.36 -10.19 5.08
CA GLN A 82 -6.89 -9.80 6.39
C GLN A 82 -8.40 -9.53 6.48
N ALA A 83 -9.17 -9.50 5.39
CA ALA A 83 -10.63 -9.28 5.49
C ALA A 83 -11.42 -9.69 4.25
N ASP A 84 -12.75 -9.74 4.41
CA ASP A 84 -13.74 -9.98 3.36
C ASP A 84 -13.91 -8.76 2.43
N LEU A 85 -12.85 -8.42 1.71
CA LEU A 85 -12.78 -7.28 0.81
C LEU A 85 -12.61 -7.74 -0.64
N ALA A 86 -13.17 -6.97 -1.57
CA ALA A 86 -12.85 -7.12 -2.98
C ALA A 86 -11.52 -6.43 -3.28
N ILE A 87 -10.61 -7.13 -3.97
CA ILE A 87 -9.25 -6.68 -4.22
C ILE A 87 -9.02 -6.43 -5.71
N LEU A 88 -8.63 -5.20 -6.04
CA LEU A 88 -8.33 -4.75 -7.39
C LEU A 88 -6.85 -4.40 -7.55
N GLN A 89 -6.32 -4.66 -8.73
CA GLN A 89 -4.99 -4.18 -9.12
C GLN A 89 -5.04 -2.71 -9.57
N ILE A 90 -4.08 -1.91 -9.12
CA ILE A 90 -3.87 -0.54 -9.63
C ILE A 90 -2.81 -0.62 -10.74
N THR A 91 -3.17 -0.33 -11.98
CA THR A 91 -2.35 -0.67 -13.16
C THR A 91 -1.68 0.51 -13.85
N ARG A 92 -2.22 1.73 -13.75
CA ARG A 92 -1.71 2.90 -14.49
C ARG A 92 -1.72 4.20 -13.66
N PRO A 93 -0.55 4.65 -13.19
CA PRO A 93 0.69 3.87 -13.05
C PRO A 93 0.53 2.73 -12.05
N ARG A 94 1.38 1.70 -12.18
CA ARG A 94 1.49 0.67 -11.12
C ARG A 94 2.17 1.29 -9.90
N LEU A 95 1.48 1.26 -8.77
CA LEU A 95 2.07 1.67 -7.49
C LEU A 95 3.04 0.60 -7.03
N HIS A 96 4.30 0.98 -6.88
CA HIS A 96 5.35 0.13 -6.32
C HIS A 96 6.12 0.92 -5.28
N ARG A 97 6.55 0.22 -4.22
CA ARG A 97 7.41 0.76 -3.18
C ARG A 97 8.62 -0.14 -3.08
N ARG A 98 9.82 0.44 -3.17
CA ARG A 98 11.06 -0.29 -2.92
C ARG A 98 11.29 -0.34 -1.41
N THR A 99 11.29 -1.53 -0.84
CA THR A 99 11.76 -1.75 0.53
C THR A 99 13.26 -2.02 0.48
N ALA A 100 14.02 -1.38 1.35
CA ALA A 100 15.47 -1.53 1.41
C ALA A 100 15.91 -1.70 2.86
N LEU A 101 17.05 -2.36 3.04
CA LEU A 101 17.77 -2.40 4.30
C LEU A 101 18.77 -1.24 4.30
N ALA A 102 18.78 -0.47 5.38
CA ALA A 102 19.75 0.59 5.61
C ALA A 102 20.49 0.30 6.92
N TRP A 103 21.80 0.42 6.90
CA TRP A 103 22.65 0.23 8.07
C TRP A 103 23.91 1.10 7.97
N ASN A 104 24.52 1.39 9.11
CA ASN A 104 25.82 2.05 9.15
C ASN A 104 26.93 0.99 9.08
N GLN A 105 27.73 1.03 8.01
CA GLN A 105 28.84 0.10 7.81
C GLN A 105 29.89 0.20 8.92
N ALA A 106 30.13 1.39 9.47
CA ALA A 106 31.14 1.61 10.51
C ALA A 106 30.78 0.93 11.86
N THR A 107 29.48 0.71 12.13
CA THR A 107 29.00 0.19 13.42
C THR A 107 28.36 -1.18 13.29
N THR A 108 28.58 -1.90 12.19
CA THR A 108 27.92 -3.20 11.96
C THR A 108 28.56 -4.29 12.81
N THR A 109 27.78 -4.91 13.69
CA THR A 109 28.19 -6.03 14.54
C THR A 109 28.28 -7.35 13.74
N PRO A 110 28.93 -8.41 14.26
CA PRO A 110 28.89 -9.74 13.64
C PRO A 110 27.47 -10.27 13.43
N ALA A 111 26.57 -10.10 14.41
CA ALA A 111 25.16 -10.47 14.27
C ALA A 111 24.45 -9.64 13.18
N GLY A 112 24.75 -8.35 13.09
CA GLY A 112 24.26 -7.48 12.00
C GLY A 112 24.68 -7.98 10.62
N ARG A 113 25.97 -8.36 10.45
CA ARG A 113 26.46 -8.95 9.19
C ARG A 113 25.78 -10.28 8.86
N ALA A 114 25.58 -11.13 9.86
CA ALA A 114 24.87 -12.39 9.69
C ALA A 114 23.41 -12.16 9.24
N PHE A 115 22.71 -11.20 9.85
CA PHE A 115 21.36 -10.82 9.44
C PHE A 115 21.33 -10.28 8.01
N LEU A 116 22.25 -9.37 7.64
CA LEU A 116 22.33 -8.84 6.28
C LEU A 116 22.58 -9.94 5.24
N THR A 117 23.42 -10.93 5.56
CA THR A 117 23.66 -12.10 4.71
C THR A 117 22.41 -12.95 4.53
N LEU A 118 21.69 -13.20 5.63
CA LEU A 118 20.43 -13.94 5.60
C LEU A 118 19.35 -13.20 4.80
N ALA A 119 19.20 -11.89 5.04
CA ALA A 119 18.23 -11.07 4.34
C ALA A 119 18.56 -10.96 2.86
N ALA A 120 19.83 -10.81 2.48
CA ALA A 120 20.26 -10.81 1.08
C ALA A 120 19.86 -12.12 0.37
N LYS A 121 20.10 -13.28 0.99
CA LYS A 121 19.69 -14.60 0.45
C LYS A 121 18.16 -14.74 0.35
N HIS A 122 17.43 -14.25 1.35
CA HIS A 122 15.98 -14.36 1.38
C HIS A 122 15.31 -13.48 0.30
N PHE A 123 15.79 -12.24 0.15
CA PHE A 123 15.22 -11.27 -0.79
C PHE A 123 15.85 -11.31 -2.20
N SER A 124 16.99 -11.97 -2.42
CA SER A 124 17.55 -12.19 -3.77
C SER A 124 16.69 -13.11 -4.65
N THR A 125 15.83 -13.92 -4.03
CA THR A 125 14.99 -14.93 -4.69
C THR A 125 13.57 -14.41 -4.97
N ALA A 126 13.19 -13.28 -4.36
CA ALA A 126 11.88 -12.65 -4.54
C ALA A 126 11.95 -11.61 -5.67
N ARG A 127 11.66 -12.02 -6.91
CA ARG A 127 11.39 -11.11 -8.03
C ARG A 127 9.95 -10.62 -8.04
#